data_AF-A0A341AYA7-F1
#
_entry.id   AF-A0A341AYA7-F1
#
_cell.length_a   1.000
_cell.length_b   1.000
_cell.length_c   1.000
_cell.angle_alpha   90.00
_cell.angle_beta   90.00
_cell.angle_gamma   90.00
#
_symmetry.space_group_name_H-M   'P 1'
#
loop_
_entity.id
_entity.type
_entity.pdbx_description
1 polymer ?
#
loop_
_entity_poly.entity_id
_entity_poly.type
_entity_poly.pdbx_seq_one_letter_code
_entity_poly.pdbx_strand_id
1 'polypeptide(L)'
;MEYYLVKWKGWPDSTNTWEPLQNLKCPLLLQQFSNDKHNYLSQVKKGKAITLKENHRALKPALAEYIVKKAKQRIALQRWQDELNRRKNHKGMIFVENTVDLEGPPSDFYYINEYKPAPGISLVNEATFGCSCTDCFFEKCCPAEAGVLLAYNKNQQIKIPPGTPIYECNSRCQCGPDCPNRIVQKGTQYSLCIFRTSNGCGWGVKTLVKIRRRSFVMEYVGEVITSEEAERRGQLYDNKGITYLFDLDYESDEFTVDAARYGNVSHFVNHSVREKV
;
A
#
# COMPACT_ATOMS: atom_id res chain seq x y z
N MET A 1 9.06 42.59 -11.71
CA MET A 1 8.46 41.54 -12.56
C MET A 1 9.03 40.22 -12.08
N GLU A 2 8.18 39.24 -11.77
CA GLU A 2 8.62 37.93 -11.26
C GLU A 2 9.04 37.02 -12.40
N TYR A 3 10.17 36.33 -12.21
CA TYR A 3 10.73 35.39 -13.18
C TYR A 3 10.92 34.02 -12.53
N TYR A 4 10.77 32.97 -13.32
CA TYR A 4 10.97 31.59 -12.91
C TYR A 4 11.97 30.92 -13.84
N LEU A 5 12.89 30.14 -13.26
CA LEU A 5 13.76 29.26 -14.05
C LEU A 5 12.98 28.00 -14.41
N VAL A 6 12.67 27.83 -15.70
CA VAL A 6 11.79 26.78 -16.21
C VAL A 6 12.60 25.57 -16.69
N LYS A 7 12.25 24.39 -16.19
CA LYS A 7 12.69 23.10 -16.73
C LYS A 7 11.77 22.68 -17.88
N TRP A 8 12.26 22.73 -19.12
CA TRP A 8 11.49 22.26 -20.27
C TRP A 8 11.39 20.74 -20.32
N LYS A 9 10.18 20.21 -20.52
CA LYS A 9 9.90 18.77 -20.60
C LYS A 9 10.56 18.18 -21.83
N GLY A 10 11.30 17.08 -21.67
CA GLY A 10 11.96 16.37 -22.77
C GLY A 10 13.33 16.93 -23.19
N TRP A 11 13.75 18.05 -22.62
CA TRP A 11 15.04 18.68 -22.94
C TRP A 11 16.06 18.52 -21.81
N PRO A 12 17.38 18.69 -22.05
CA PRO A 12 18.41 18.71 -21.01
C PRO A 12 18.30 19.93 -20.08
N ASP A 13 18.94 19.90 -18.90
CA ASP A 13 18.95 21.02 -17.94
C ASP A 13 19.67 22.27 -18.50
N SER A 14 20.57 22.11 -19.48
CA SER A 14 21.24 23.21 -20.17
C SER A 14 20.29 24.11 -20.96
N THR A 15 19.08 23.64 -21.25
CA THR A 15 18.06 24.41 -21.99
C THR A 15 17.14 25.22 -21.09
N ASN A 16 17.33 25.18 -19.77
CA ASN A 16 16.46 25.88 -18.84
C ASN A 16 16.57 27.41 -19.05
N THR A 17 15.43 28.09 -19.14
CA THR A 17 15.35 29.54 -19.39
C THR A 17 14.62 30.25 -18.27
N TRP A 18 14.94 31.53 -18.08
CA TRP A 18 14.19 32.41 -17.18
C TRP A 18 12.98 32.98 -17.91
N GLU A 19 11.79 32.63 -17.44
CA GLU A 19 10.53 33.07 -18.04
C GLU A 19 9.76 34.00 -17.10
N PRO A 20 9.19 35.12 -17.59
CA PRO A 20 8.33 35.97 -16.79
C PRO A 20 7.01 35.27 -16.46
N LEU A 21 6.41 35.57 -15.31
CA LEU A 21 5.16 34.95 -14.85
C LEU A 21 4.04 35.01 -15.90
N GLN A 22 3.94 36.09 -16.69
CA GLN A 22 2.90 36.23 -17.71
C GLN A 22 2.98 35.16 -18.82
N ASN A 23 4.16 34.57 -19.05
CA ASN A 23 4.35 33.52 -20.05
C ASN A 23 3.95 32.12 -19.55
N LEU A 24 3.75 31.95 -18.24
CA LEU A 24 3.57 30.65 -17.60
C LEU A 24 2.08 30.27 -17.50
N LYS A 25 1.62 29.41 -18.41
CA LYS A 25 0.25 28.88 -18.45
C LYS A 25 0.11 27.56 -17.67
N CYS A 26 0.68 27.49 -16.48
CA CYS A 26 0.72 26.27 -15.66
C CYS A 26 0.32 26.53 -14.20
N PRO A 27 -0.92 26.97 -13.94
CA PRO A 27 -1.35 27.43 -12.61
C PRO A 27 -1.16 26.38 -11.51
N LEU A 28 -1.38 25.09 -11.82
CA LEU A 28 -1.18 24.00 -10.86
C LEU A 28 0.31 23.80 -10.49
N LEU A 29 1.23 23.90 -11.46
CA LEU A 29 2.67 23.79 -11.19
C LEU A 29 3.17 25.00 -10.40
N LEU A 30 2.69 26.20 -10.71
CA LEU A 30 3.01 27.43 -9.97
C LEU A 30 2.49 27.37 -8.53
N GLN A 31 1.27 26.86 -8.34
CA GLN A 31 0.68 26.65 -7.01
C GLN A 31 1.50 25.60 -6.22
N GLN A 32 1.86 24.48 -6.85
CA GLN A 32 2.70 23.46 -6.20
C GLN A 32 4.07 24.02 -5.79
N PHE A 33 4.74 24.76 -6.68
CA PHE A 33 6.00 25.42 -6.38
C PHE A 33 5.86 26.39 -5.20
N SER A 34 4.79 27.19 -5.18
CA SER A 34 4.52 28.15 -4.11
C SER A 34 4.27 27.45 -2.77
N ASN A 35 3.50 26.35 -2.78
CA ASN A 35 3.24 25.53 -1.60
C ASN A 35 4.52 24.91 -1.05
N ASP A 36 5.40 24.37 -1.90
CA ASP A 36 6.68 23.80 -1.47
C ASP A 36 7.60 24.82 -0.85
N LYS A 37 7.69 25.99 -1.50
CA LYS A 37 8.45 27.12 -0.97
C LYS A 37 7.92 27.51 0.41
N HIS A 38 6.61 27.63 0.57
CA HIS A 38 5.99 27.97 1.84
C HIS A 38 6.24 26.90 2.92
N ASN A 39 6.06 25.62 2.58
CA ASN A 39 6.26 24.49 3.49
C ASN A 39 7.70 24.40 3.99
N TYR A 40 8.69 24.53 3.10
CA TYR A 40 10.09 24.54 3.50
C TYR A 40 10.39 25.70 4.45
N LEU A 41 9.94 26.91 4.11
CA LEU A 41 10.18 28.10 4.93
C LEU A 41 9.51 28.01 6.30
N SER A 42 8.31 27.41 6.38
CA SER A 42 7.61 27.23 7.66
C SER A 42 8.31 26.21 8.56
N GLN A 43 8.86 25.13 8.00
CA GLN A 43 9.66 24.14 8.74
C GLN A 43 10.96 24.75 9.28
N VAL A 44 11.67 25.53 8.45
CA VAL A 44 12.91 26.22 8.87
C VAL A 44 12.65 27.22 10.00
N LYS A 45 11.52 27.95 9.96
CA LYS A 45 11.12 28.88 11.03
C LYS A 45 10.78 28.16 12.34
N LYS A 46 10.15 26.98 12.29
CA LYS A 46 9.86 26.17 13.50
C LYS A 46 11.13 25.62 14.17
N GLY A 47 12.18 25.35 13.40
CA GLY A 47 13.46 24.84 13.91
C GLY A 47 14.47 25.91 14.37
N LYS A 48 14.24 27.20 14.08
CA LYS A 48 15.14 28.30 14.45
C LYS A 48 14.35 29.53 14.91
N ALA A 49 14.54 29.95 16.16
CA ALA A 49 14.11 31.26 16.65
C ALA A 49 14.98 32.38 16.06
N ILE A 50 14.83 32.69 14.76
CA ILE A 50 15.59 33.80 14.12
C ILE A 50 14.72 34.56 13.12
N THR A 51 14.64 35.88 13.34
CA THR A 51 14.12 36.92 12.46
C THR A 51 14.96 37.02 11.19
N LEU A 52 14.43 36.56 10.05
CA LEU A 52 15.11 36.69 8.76
C LEU A 52 14.79 38.07 8.14
N LYS A 53 15.77 38.99 8.16
CA LYS A 53 15.76 40.18 7.29
C LYS A 53 15.86 39.72 5.84
N GLU A 54 14.81 40.02 5.07
CA GLU A 54 14.66 39.66 3.66
C GLU A 54 15.53 40.54 2.77
N ASN A 55 16.46 39.94 2.03
CA ASN A 55 17.03 40.58 0.84
C ASN A 55 16.65 39.75 -0.39
N HIS A 56 15.71 40.31 -1.16
CA HIS A 56 15.04 39.71 -2.31
C HIS A 56 15.90 39.84 -3.57
N ARG A 57 16.30 38.70 -4.17
CA ARG A 57 16.59 38.57 -5.61
C ARG A 57 16.77 37.13 -6.09
N ALA A 58 17.19 36.18 -5.24
CA ALA A 58 17.37 34.78 -5.61
C ALA A 58 16.90 33.80 -4.51
N LEU A 59 16.47 32.59 -4.91
CA LEU A 59 16.21 31.50 -3.98
C LEU A 59 17.52 31.07 -3.30
N LYS A 60 17.50 30.87 -1.98
CA LYS A 60 18.65 30.30 -1.27
C LYS A 60 18.96 28.91 -1.86
N PRO A 61 20.24 28.52 -2.04
CA PRO A 61 20.62 27.24 -2.68
C PRO A 61 19.91 26.02 -2.08
N ALA A 62 19.83 25.93 -0.75
CA ALA A 62 19.16 24.81 -0.06
C ALA A 62 17.65 24.72 -0.36
N LEU A 63 16.96 25.86 -0.51
CA LEU A 63 15.55 25.89 -0.87
C LEU A 63 15.37 25.47 -2.34
N ALA A 64 16.23 25.95 -3.24
CA ALA A 64 16.20 25.54 -4.65
C ALA A 64 16.43 24.02 -4.79
N GLU A 65 17.41 23.46 -4.08
CA GLU A 65 17.68 22.03 -4.05
C GLU A 65 16.48 21.23 -3.51
N TYR A 66 15.86 21.68 -2.41
CA TYR A 66 14.66 21.06 -1.86
C TYR A 66 13.51 21.03 -2.88
N ILE A 67 13.23 22.15 -3.55
CA ILE A 67 12.16 22.24 -4.55
C ILE A 67 12.40 21.26 -5.70
N VAL A 68 13.63 21.18 -6.21
CA VAL A 68 13.98 20.23 -7.27
C VAL A 68 13.82 18.78 -6.80
N LYS A 69 14.29 18.44 -5.60
CA LYS A 69 14.10 17.10 -5.02
C LYS A 69 12.62 16.75 -4.86
N LYS A 70 11.79 17.68 -4.34
CA LYS A 70 10.35 17.48 -4.16
C LYS A 70 9.64 17.27 -5.50
N ALA A 71 10.00 18.02 -6.54
CA ALA A 71 9.46 17.84 -7.88
C ALA A 71 9.82 16.46 -8.47
N LYS A 72 11.09 16.03 -8.36
CA LYS A 72 11.53 14.69 -8.80
C LYS A 72 10.83 13.58 -8.03
N GLN A 73 10.69 13.74 -6.71
CA GLN A 73 9.98 12.79 -5.84
C GLN A 73 8.53 12.59 -6.30
N ARG A 74 7.78 13.67 -6.60
CA ARG A 74 6.40 13.55 -7.09
C ARG A 74 6.29 12.71 -8.37
N ILE A 75 7.20 12.93 -9.31
CA ILE A 75 7.24 12.16 -10.57
C ILE A 75 7.53 10.69 -10.26
N ALA A 76 8.48 10.41 -9.36
CA ALA A 76 8.81 9.03 -8.96
C ALA A 76 7.62 8.34 -8.26
N LEU A 77 6.95 9.01 -7.34
CA LEU A 77 5.77 8.48 -6.64
C LEU A 77 4.61 8.24 -7.61
N GLN A 78 4.38 9.13 -8.58
CA GLN A 78 3.36 8.91 -9.61
C GLN A 78 3.67 7.67 -10.45
N ARG A 79 4.92 7.52 -10.92
CA ARG A 79 5.32 6.33 -11.69
C ARG A 79 5.16 5.04 -10.88
N TRP A 80 5.47 5.08 -9.60
CA TRP A 80 5.29 3.94 -8.71
C TRP A 80 3.80 3.62 -8.51
N GLN A 81 2.95 4.62 -8.28
CA GLN A 81 1.50 4.45 -8.23
C GLN A 81 0.97 3.79 -9.52
N ASP A 82 1.42 4.26 -10.69
CA ASP A 82 1.01 3.69 -11.97
C ASP A 82 1.46 2.23 -12.11
N GLU A 83 2.66 1.89 -11.62
CA GLU A 83 3.15 0.50 -11.61
C GLU A 83 2.33 -0.39 -10.68
N LEU A 84 2.04 0.06 -9.45
CA LEU A 84 1.19 -0.68 -8.51
C LEU A 84 -0.19 -0.97 -9.13
N ASN A 85 -0.79 0.01 -9.81
CA ASN A 85 -2.09 -0.18 -10.47
C ASN A 85 -2.04 -1.03 -11.73
N ARG A 86 -0.89 -1.14 -12.41
CA ARG A 86 -0.69 -2.11 -13.50
C ARG A 86 -0.53 -3.54 -12.98
N ARG A 87 0.07 -3.71 -11.79
CA ARG A 87 0.36 -5.01 -11.19
C ARG A 87 -0.83 -5.62 -10.45
N LYS A 88 -1.67 -4.79 -9.83
CA LYS A 88 -2.82 -5.27 -9.05
C LYS A 88 -3.82 -6.02 -9.93
N ASN A 89 -4.43 -7.07 -9.40
CA ASN A 89 -5.51 -7.82 -10.05
C ASN A 89 -6.90 -7.60 -9.42
N HIS A 90 -7.00 -6.72 -8.40
CA HIS A 90 -8.26 -6.42 -7.70
C HIS A 90 -8.88 -5.10 -8.16
N LYS A 91 -10.13 -4.87 -7.74
CA LYS A 91 -10.95 -3.73 -8.19
C LYS A 91 -10.47 -2.40 -7.62
N GLY A 92 -10.10 -2.36 -6.34
CA GLY A 92 -9.67 -1.14 -5.66
C GLY A 92 -8.47 -0.47 -6.32
N MET A 93 -8.45 0.88 -6.40
CA MET A 93 -7.28 1.61 -6.87
C MET A 93 -6.28 1.80 -5.73
N ILE A 94 -4.98 1.79 -6.07
CA ILE A 94 -3.91 2.08 -5.13
C ILE A 94 -3.37 3.47 -5.41
N PHE A 95 -3.42 4.35 -4.42
CA PHE A 95 -2.87 5.70 -4.50
C PHE A 95 -1.58 5.82 -3.68
N VAL A 96 -0.72 6.75 -4.05
CA VAL A 96 0.52 7.04 -3.32
C VAL A 96 0.62 8.54 -3.05
N GLU A 97 0.83 8.93 -1.79
CA GLU A 97 1.06 10.33 -1.42
C GLU A 97 2.21 10.51 -0.43
N ASN A 98 3.00 11.57 -0.60
CA ASN A 98 3.96 12.00 0.41
C ASN A 98 3.98 13.54 0.54
N THR A 99 3.32 14.03 1.57
CA THR A 99 3.28 15.45 1.93
C THR A 99 4.14 15.79 3.13
N VAL A 100 4.93 14.83 3.65
CA VAL A 100 5.66 14.97 4.91
C VAL A 100 7.15 15.24 4.67
N ASP A 101 7.80 14.39 3.89
CA ASP A 101 9.25 14.42 3.67
C ASP A 101 9.62 14.21 2.18
N LEU A 102 10.89 13.92 1.90
CA LEU A 102 11.42 13.71 0.56
C LEU A 102 11.56 12.22 0.18
N GLU A 103 11.03 11.29 0.99
CA GLU A 103 11.14 9.85 0.74
C GLU A 103 10.45 9.43 -0.56
N GLY A 104 11.18 8.77 -1.45
CA GLY A 104 10.66 8.27 -2.73
C GLY A 104 10.00 6.89 -2.61
N PRO A 105 9.66 6.25 -3.74
CA PRO A 105 9.27 4.84 -3.75
C PRO A 105 10.33 3.96 -3.07
N PRO A 106 9.93 2.90 -2.35
CA PRO A 106 10.87 1.93 -1.79
C PRO A 106 11.67 1.26 -2.91
N SER A 107 12.98 1.08 -2.72
CA SER A 107 13.89 0.62 -3.77
C SER A 107 13.90 -0.90 -3.99
N ASP A 108 13.50 -1.69 -2.99
CA ASP A 108 13.55 -3.16 -3.04
C ASP A 108 12.21 -3.79 -2.61
N PHE A 109 11.11 -3.31 -3.19
CA PHE A 109 9.77 -3.83 -2.99
C PHE A 109 9.09 -4.17 -4.32
N TYR A 110 8.50 -5.35 -4.40
CA TYR A 110 7.84 -5.90 -5.58
C TYR A 110 6.40 -6.27 -5.26
N TYR A 111 5.46 -5.65 -5.95
CA TYR A 111 4.05 -5.90 -5.72
C TYR A 111 3.62 -7.27 -6.26
N ILE A 112 3.03 -8.10 -5.41
CA ILE A 112 2.42 -9.39 -5.74
C ILE A 112 0.96 -9.42 -5.29
N ASN A 113 0.14 -10.24 -5.95
CA ASN A 113 -1.30 -10.35 -5.63
C ASN A 113 -1.64 -11.58 -4.79
N GLU A 114 -0.80 -12.61 -4.85
CA GLU A 114 -1.00 -13.92 -4.23
C GLU A 114 0.33 -14.35 -3.62
N TYR A 115 0.32 -15.39 -2.79
CA TYR A 115 1.53 -15.95 -2.20
C TYR A 115 2.57 -16.36 -3.26
N LYS A 116 3.84 -16.09 -2.95
CA LYS A 116 4.99 -16.51 -3.75
C LYS A 116 5.73 -17.63 -3.02
N PRO A 117 5.48 -18.92 -3.30
CA PRO A 117 6.18 -19.99 -2.61
C PRO A 117 7.67 -19.99 -2.94
N ALA A 118 8.50 -20.30 -1.94
CA ALA A 118 9.93 -20.56 -2.14
C ALA A 118 10.14 -21.89 -2.90
N PRO A 119 11.30 -22.07 -3.56
CA PRO A 119 11.63 -23.32 -4.22
C PRO A 119 11.46 -24.53 -3.28
N GLY A 120 10.75 -25.56 -3.74
CA GLY A 120 10.47 -26.77 -2.94
C GLY A 120 9.17 -26.72 -2.14
N ILE A 121 8.55 -25.55 -1.97
CA ILE A 121 7.24 -25.41 -1.31
C ILE A 121 6.14 -25.46 -2.37
N SER A 122 5.19 -26.37 -2.20
CA SER A 122 3.99 -26.45 -3.04
C SER A 122 2.78 -26.00 -2.23
N LEU A 123 2.18 -24.87 -2.61
CA LEU A 123 0.92 -24.42 -2.03
C LEU A 123 -0.19 -25.33 -2.58
N VAL A 124 -0.63 -26.29 -1.79
CA VAL A 124 -1.69 -27.21 -2.18
C VAL A 124 -3.02 -26.45 -2.15
N ASN A 125 -3.36 -25.79 -3.25
CA ASN A 125 -4.67 -25.14 -3.43
C ASN A 125 -5.66 -26.05 -4.18
N GLU A 126 -5.45 -27.36 -4.12
CA GLU A 126 -6.39 -28.32 -4.69
C GLU A 126 -7.50 -28.59 -3.68
N ALA A 127 -8.52 -27.74 -3.72
CA ALA A 127 -9.79 -28.04 -3.07
C ALA A 127 -10.21 -29.46 -3.45
N THR A 128 -10.30 -30.36 -2.47
CA THR A 128 -10.59 -31.79 -2.73
C THR A 128 -12.05 -32.00 -3.14
N PHE A 129 -12.95 -31.13 -2.70
CA PHE A 129 -14.38 -31.16 -3.00
C PHE A 129 -14.94 -29.75 -3.28
N GLY A 130 -16.13 -29.72 -3.89
CA GLY A 130 -16.92 -28.51 -4.10
C GLY A 130 -18.39 -28.78 -3.79
N CYS A 131 -19.14 -27.73 -3.47
CA CYS A 131 -20.57 -27.87 -3.23
C CYS A 131 -21.37 -27.88 -4.54
N SER A 132 -22.55 -28.51 -4.48
CA SER A 132 -23.56 -28.56 -5.55
C SER A 132 -24.81 -27.74 -5.22
N CYS A 133 -24.69 -26.78 -4.28
CA CYS A 133 -25.81 -25.97 -3.82
C CYS A 133 -26.41 -25.12 -4.95
N THR A 134 -27.72 -24.93 -4.92
CA THR A 134 -28.38 -23.89 -5.70
C THR A 134 -28.35 -22.55 -4.98
N ASP A 135 -28.41 -22.56 -3.65
CA ASP A 135 -28.26 -21.40 -2.78
C ASP A 135 -27.28 -21.69 -1.63
N CYS A 136 -26.02 -21.28 -1.80
CA CYS A 136 -24.96 -21.47 -0.81
C CYS A 136 -25.18 -20.71 0.52
N PHE A 137 -26.18 -19.82 0.61
CA PHE A 137 -26.47 -19.09 1.84
C PHE A 137 -27.37 -19.87 2.81
N PHE A 138 -28.30 -20.67 2.27
CA PHE A 138 -29.30 -21.40 3.06
C PHE A 138 -29.09 -22.91 3.09
N GLU A 139 -28.37 -23.46 2.11
CA GLU A 139 -28.07 -24.89 2.06
C GLU A 139 -26.82 -25.28 2.87
N LYS A 140 -26.63 -26.58 3.10
CA LYS A 140 -25.37 -27.12 3.61
C LYS A 140 -24.30 -26.97 2.54
N CYS A 141 -23.40 -26.02 2.75
CA CYS A 141 -22.34 -25.64 1.80
C CYS A 141 -20.95 -26.02 2.33
N CYS A 142 -19.88 -25.66 1.61
CA CYS A 142 -18.48 -25.96 1.97
C CYS A 142 -18.10 -25.75 3.44
N PRO A 143 -18.52 -24.66 4.13
CA PRO A 143 -18.26 -24.51 5.57
C PRO A 143 -18.82 -25.67 6.41
N ALA A 144 -20.04 -26.13 6.10
CA ALA A 144 -20.70 -27.20 6.83
C ALA A 144 -19.98 -28.55 6.65
N GLU A 145 -19.45 -28.82 5.45
CA GLU A 145 -18.61 -30.00 5.19
C GLU A 145 -17.30 -29.96 5.98
N ALA A 146 -16.73 -28.76 6.19
CA ALA A 146 -15.57 -28.54 7.06
C ALA A 146 -15.93 -28.45 8.56
N GLY A 147 -17.19 -28.71 8.94
CA GLY A 147 -17.64 -28.67 10.33
C GLY A 147 -17.76 -27.27 10.94
N VAL A 148 -17.76 -26.21 10.13
CA VAL A 148 -17.83 -24.81 10.59
C VAL A 148 -19.03 -24.05 10.01
N LEU A 149 -19.36 -22.90 10.61
CA LEU A 149 -20.45 -22.06 10.16
C LEU A 149 -20.05 -21.20 8.96
N LEU A 150 -21.02 -20.89 8.09
CA LEU A 150 -20.84 -19.90 7.03
C LEU A 150 -20.31 -18.58 7.61
N ALA A 151 -19.16 -18.11 7.13
CA ALA A 151 -18.45 -16.98 7.70
C ALA A 151 -19.18 -15.63 7.53
N TYR A 152 -19.95 -15.49 6.46
CA TYR A 152 -20.50 -14.20 6.02
C TYR A 152 -22.02 -14.09 6.21
N ASN A 153 -22.49 -12.86 6.46
CA ASN A 153 -23.91 -12.52 6.37
C ASN A 153 -24.29 -12.04 4.96
N LYS A 154 -25.58 -11.75 4.73
CA LYS A 154 -26.10 -11.24 3.43
C LYS A 154 -25.47 -9.90 3.00
N ASN A 155 -24.85 -9.17 3.92
CA ASN A 155 -24.18 -7.90 3.66
C ASN A 155 -22.66 -8.06 3.45
N GLN A 156 -22.17 -9.29 3.24
CA GLN A 156 -20.75 -9.60 3.01
C GLN A 156 -19.85 -9.25 4.21
N GLN A 157 -20.40 -9.29 5.42
CA GLN A 157 -19.66 -9.04 6.66
C GLN A 157 -19.42 -10.35 7.39
N ILE A 158 -18.22 -10.51 7.95
CA ILE A 158 -17.87 -11.66 8.78
C ILE A 158 -18.72 -11.65 10.06
N LYS A 159 -19.33 -12.80 10.38
CA LYS A 159 -20.16 -12.98 11.59
C LYS A 159 -19.55 -13.97 12.59
N ILE A 160 -18.63 -14.81 12.16
CA ILE A 160 -17.88 -15.74 13.02
C ILE A 160 -16.86 -14.98 13.91
N PRO A 161 -16.50 -15.53 15.09
CA PRO A 161 -15.50 -14.92 15.96
C PRO A 161 -14.07 -15.14 15.44
N PRO A 162 -13.08 -14.35 15.92
CA PRO A 162 -11.66 -14.62 15.67
C PRO A 162 -11.27 -16.04 16.09
N GLY A 163 -10.31 -16.64 15.38
CA GLY A 163 -9.88 -18.03 15.58
C GLY A 163 -10.78 -19.08 14.93
N THR A 164 -11.88 -18.69 14.27
CA THR A 164 -12.68 -19.61 13.43
C THR A 164 -12.24 -19.50 11.97
N PRO A 165 -11.93 -20.63 11.29
CA PRO A 165 -11.46 -20.62 9.92
C PRO A 165 -12.59 -20.28 8.95
N ILE A 166 -12.23 -19.74 7.79
CA ILE A 166 -13.15 -19.39 6.71
C ILE A 166 -12.96 -20.41 5.58
N TYR A 167 -14.03 -21.16 5.26
CA TYR A 167 -14.06 -22.06 4.11
C TYR A 167 -14.96 -21.49 3.01
N GLU A 168 -14.34 -20.77 2.06
CA GLU A 168 -15.06 -20.24 0.89
C GLU A 168 -15.41 -21.34 -0.13
N CYS A 169 -16.41 -21.06 -0.98
CA CYS A 169 -16.61 -21.87 -2.17
C CYS A 169 -15.42 -21.72 -3.12
N ASN A 170 -15.06 -22.78 -3.82
CA ASN A 170 -13.84 -22.88 -4.63
C ASN A 170 -14.17 -23.23 -6.11
N SER A 171 -13.15 -23.43 -6.93
CA SER A 171 -13.30 -23.73 -8.37
C SER A 171 -14.02 -25.04 -8.69
N ARG A 172 -14.14 -25.97 -7.72
CA ARG A 172 -14.91 -27.23 -7.88
C ARG A 172 -16.38 -27.08 -7.52
N CYS A 173 -16.81 -25.93 -6.98
CA CYS A 173 -18.20 -25.69 -6.62
C CYS A 173 -19.04 -25.28 -7.84
N GLN A 174 -20.32 -25.66 -7.86
CA GLN A 174 -21.25 -25.31 -8.95
C GLN A 174 -21.73 -23.85 -8.91
N CYS A 175 -21.53 -23.16 -7.78
CA CYS A 175 -21.95 -21.77 -7.62
C CYS A 175 -21.02 -20.78 -8.36
N GLY A 176 -21.62 -19.78 -8.98
CA GLY A 176 -20.93 -18.74 -9.73
C GLY A 176 -20.16 -17.71 -8.87
N PRO A 177 -19.57 -16.69 -9.49
CA PRO A 177 -18.75 -15.67 -8.81
C PRO A 177 -19.54 -14.83 -7.82
N ASP A 178 -20.85 -14.62 -8.04
CA ASP A 178 -21.71 -13.84 -7.15
C ASP A 178 -22.15 -14.60 -5.88
N CYS A 179 -21.68 -15.84 -5.70
CA CYS A 179 -21.92 -16.62 -4.50
C CYS A 179 -21.58 -15.82 -3.23
N PRO A 180 -22.47 -15.82 -2.21
CA PRO A 180 -22.24 -15.09 -0.96
C PRO A 180 -21.12 -15.69 -0.10
N ASN A 181 -20.65 -16.90 -0.44
CA ASN A 181 -19.48 -17.55 0.17
C ASN A 181 -18.21 -17.43 -0.70
N ARG A 182 -18.10 -16.37 -1.50
CA ARG A 182 -16.91 -15.98 -2.27
C ARG A 182 -16.65 -14.50 -2.06
N ILE A 183 -15.85 -14.14 -1.06
CA ILE A 183 -15.59 -12.76 -0.61
C ILE A 183 -14.09 -12.44 -0.71
N VAL A 184 -13.23 -13.21 -0.04
CA VAL A 184 -11.77 -13.01 -0.06
C VAL A 184 -11.24 -13.16 -1.49
N GLN A 185 -11.65 -14.22 -2.18
CA GLN A 185 -11.24 -14.48 -3.57
C GLN A 185 -11.69 -13.43 -4.60
N LYS A 186 -12.58 -12.49 -4.23
CA LYS A 186 -12.94 -11.34 -5.09
C LYS A 186 -11.90 -10.23 -5.04
N GLY A 187 -10.94 -10.33 -4.13
CA GLY A 187 -9.91 -9.33 -3.90
C GLY A 187 -10.44 -8.05 -3.26
N THR A 188 -9.52 -7.10 -3.04
CA THR A 188 -9.84 -5.81 -2.41
C THR A 188 -10.79 -4.97 -3.26
N GLN A 189 -11.92 -4.59 -2.65
CA GLN A 189 -12.95 -3.77 -3.30
C GLN A 189 -12.78 -2.26 -3.08
N TYR A 190 -11.93 -1.87 -2.13
CA TYR A 190 -11.78 -0.48 -1.69
C TYR A 190 -10.55 0.16 -2.31
N SER A 191 -10.68 1.44 -2.69
CA SER A 191 -9.50 2.22 -3.06
C SER A 191 -8.72 2.64 -1.81
N LEU A 192 -7.43 2.31 -1.80
CA LEU A 192 -6.51 2.51 -0.68
C LEU A 192 -5.41 3.47 -1.09
N CYS A 193 -4.84 4.18 -0.12
CA CYS A 193 -3.75 5.10 -0.33
C CYS A 193 -2.59 4.77 0.60
N ILE A 194 -1.44 4.45 0.01
CA ILE A 194 -0.16 4.37 0.69
C ILE A 194 0.32 5.82 0.90
N PHE A 195 0.45 6.23 2.14
CA PHE A 195 0.77 7.61 2.49
C PHE A 195 1.95 7.69 3.44
N ARG A 196 2.74 8.75 3.34
CA ARG A 196 3.81 9.02 4.31
C ARG A 196 3.21 9.55 5.61
N THR A 197 3.46 8.87 6.71
CA THR A 197 2.99 9.28 8.04
C THR A 197 3.77 10.49 8.56
N SER A 198 3.12 11.36 9.33
CA SER A 198 3.75 12.57 9.89
C SER A 198 4.41 12.37 11.25
N ASN A 199 4.26 11.18 11.85
CA ASN A 199 4.72 10.85 13.21
C ASN A 199 5.97 9.96 13.21
N GLY A 200 6.63 9.78 12.07
CA GLY A 200 7.87 9.01 11.97
C GLY A 200 7.68 7.51 11.78
N CYS A 201 6.46 7.00 11.65
CA CYS A 201 6.16 5.59 11.36
C CYS A 201 6.38 5.20 9.89
N GLY A 202 7.12 6.00 9.11
CA GLY A 202 7.37 5.72 7.70
C GLY A 202 6.10 5.75 6.84
N TRP A 203 5.94 4.76 5.97
CA TRP A 203 4.75 4.60 5.13
C TRP A 203 3.58 4.01 5.94
N GLY A 204 2.36 4.33 5.54
CA GLY A 204 1.13 3.84 6.14
C GLY A 204 0.06 3.62 5.07
N VAL A 205 -1.06 2.99 5.43
CA VAL A 205 -2.20 2.81 4.53
C VAL A 205 -3.44 3.46 5.11
N LYS A 206 -4.17 4.20 4.27
CA LYS A 206 -5.50 4.74 4.59
C LYS A 206 -6.51 4.35 3.52
N THR A 207 -7.77 4.16 3.90
CA THR A 207 -8.87 4.01 2.94
C THR A 207 -9.36 5.38 2.47
N LEU A 208 -9.76 5.47 1.20
CA LEU A 208 -10.39 6.68 0.63
C LEU A 208 -11.91 6.65 0.72
N VAL A 209 -12.46 5.52 1.16
CA VAL A 209 -13.90 5.29 1.29
C VAL A 209 -14.24 4.70 2.65
N LYS A 210 -15.47 4.91 3.11
CA LYS A 210 -15.95 4.30 4.35
C LYS A 210 -16.03 2.78 4.18
N ILE A 211 -15.32 2.05 5.05
CA ILE A 211 -15.40 0.59 5.14
C ILE A 211 -16.36 0.24 6.28
N ARG A 212 -17.33 -0.63 6.01
CA ARG A 212 -18.25 -1.11 7.04
C ARG A 212 -17.50 -2.06 7.97
N ARG A 213 -17.82 -2.04 9.27
CA ARG A 213 -17.27 -2.99 10.25
C ARG A 213 -17.42 -4.43 9.72
N ARG A 214 -16.44 -5.29 10.04
CA ARG A 214 -16.46 -6.72 9.69
C ARG A 214 -16.43 -7.01 8.18
N SER A 215 -15.98 -6.06 7.36
CA SER A 215 -15.80 -6.30 5.92
C SER A 215 -14.37 -6.74 5.63
N PHE A 216 -14.20 -7.62 4.66
CA PHE A 216 -12.88 -7.96 4.12
C PHE A 216 -12.19 -6.72 3.55
N VAL A 217 -10.90 -6.51 3.85
CA VAL A 217 -10.13 -5.35 3.38
C VAL A 217 -9.08 -5.78 2.36
N MET A 218 -8.12 -6.60 2.77
CA MET A 218 -7.06 -7.16 1.93
C MET A 218 -6.48 -8.42 2.62
N GLU A 219 -5.81 -9.26 1.84
CA GLU A 219 -4.99 -10.36 2.37
C GLU A 219 -3.60 -9.85 2.78
N TYR A 220 -2.93 -10.58 3.67
CA TYR A 220 -1.50 -10.40 3.92
C TYR A 220 -0.75 -11.40 3.04
N VAL A 221 0.00 -10.92 2.05
CA VAL A 221 0.73 -11.78 1.11
C VAL A 221 2.20 -11.45 1.08
N GLY A 222 3.00 -12.46 0.81
CA GLY A 222 4.46 -12.40 0.77
C GLY A 222 5.06 -13.64 0.15
N GLU A 223 6.37 -13.79 0.31
CA GLU A 223 7.05 -15.06 0.04
C GLU A 223 6.65 -16.08 1.11
N VAL A 224 6.22 -17.28 0.72
CA VAL A 224 6.00 -18.37 1.69
C VAL A 224 7.30 -19.14 1.80
N ILE A 225 7.87 -19.13 3.00
CA ILE A 225 9.16 -19.74 3.36
C ILE A 225 8.96 -20.71 4.53
N THR A 226 9.91 -21.59 4.76
CA THR A 226 9.90 -22.42 5.97
C THR A 226 10.19 -21.58 7.20
N SER A 227 9.71 -22.00 8.37
CA SER A 227 9.99 -21.34 9.64
C SER A 227 11.49 -21.28 9.96
N GLU A 228 12.27 -22.28 9.53
CA GLU A 228 13.73 -22.27 9.63
C GLU A 228 14.36 -21.12 8.81
N GLU A 229 13.91 -20.92 7.57
CA GLU A 229 14.39 -19.80 6.74
C GLU A 229 13.91 -18.45 7.28
N ALA A 230 12.72 -18.40 7.87
CA ALA A 230 12.19 -17.21 8.52
C ALA A 230 13.06 -16.80 9.72
N GLU A 231 13.43 -17.75 10.60
CA GLU A 231 14.33 -17.51 11.73
C GLU A 231 15.70 -17.00 11.26
N ARG A 232 16.27 -17.63 10.22
CA ARG A 232 17.54 -17.19 9.62
C ARG A 232 17.47 -15.76 9.07
N ARG A 233 16.35 -15.36 8.47
CA ARG A 233 16.11 -13.98 8.01
C ARG A 233 15.82 -13.02 9.17
N GLY A 234 15.08 -13.46 10.18
CA GLY A 234 14.68 -12.71 11.37
C GLY A 234 15.87 -12.13 12.10
N GLN A 235 16.94 -12.92 12.28
CA GLN A 235 18.19 -12.45 12.88
C GLN A 235 18.82 -11.24 12.17
N LEU A 236 18.62 -11.11 10.86
CA LEU A 236 19.08 -9.94 10.08
C LEU A 236 18.08 -8.78 10.14
N TYR A 237 16.79 -9.09 10.33
CA TYR A 237 15.68 -8.13 10.35
C TYR A 237 15.55 -7.42 11.68
N ASP A 238 15.78 -8.11 12.80
CA ASP A 238 15.71 -7.54 14.15
C ASP A 238 16.70 -6.38 14.32
N ASN A 239 17.90 -6.55 13.79
CA ASN A 239 18.93 -5.51 13.76
C ASN A 239 18.52 -4.25 12.97
N LYS A 240 17.49 -4.37 12.12
CA LYS A 240 16.95 -3.30 11.28
C LYS A 240 15.52 -2.87 11.67
N GLY A 241 14.94 -3.47 12.70
CA GLY A 241 13.55 -3.22 13.13
C GLY A 241 12.52 -3.55 12.06
N ILE A 242 12.77 -4.58 11.25
CA ILE A 242 11.90 -4.98 10.13
C ILE A 242 10.88 -6.02 10.61
N THR A 243 9.59 -5.72 10.50
CA THR A 243 8.49 -6.58 10.98
C THR A 243 7.59 -7.05 9.83
N TYR A 244 8.09 -7.96 9.00
CA TYR A 244 7.36 -8.48 7.82
C TYR A 244 7.22 -10.01 7.80
N LEU A 245 7.59 -10.69 8.89
CA LEU A 245 7.38 -12.12 9.05
C LEU A 245 6.02 -12.34 9.72
N PHE A 246 5.20 -13.21 9.14
CA PHE A 246 3.89 -13.61 9.66
C PHE A 246 3.77 -15.13 9.62
N ASP A 247 3.77 -15.77 10.79
CA ASP A 247 3.72 -17.23 10.90
C ASP A 247 2.32 -17.77 10.54
N LEU A 248 2.29 -18.89 9.80
CA LEU A 248 1.04 -19.55 9.41
C LEU A 248 0.61 -20.60 10.44
N ASP A 249 0.57 -20.20 11.71
CA ASP A 249 0.48 -21.06 12.91
C ASP A 249 -0.92 -21.61 13.25
N TYR A 250 -1.89 -21.50 12.35
CA TYR A 250 -3.27 -21.91 12.62
C TYR A 250 -3.41 -23.44 12.85
N GLU A 251 -2.74 -24.24 12.02
CA GLU A 251 -2.74 -25.72 12.11
C GLU A 251 -1.33 -26.33 12.10
N SER A 252 -0.31 -25.58 11.67
CA SER A 252 1.06 -26.04 11.50
C SER A 252 2.03 -24.89 11.76
N ASP A 253 3.21 -25.18 12.29
CA ASP A 253 4.31 -24.24 12.50
C ASP A 253 5.39 -24.34 11.42
N GLU A 254 5.09 -24.94 10.26
CA GLU A 254 6.07 -25.22 9.22
C GLU A 254 6.43 -24.01 8.34
N PHE A 255 5.50 -23.05 8.19
CA PHE A 255 5.62 -21.98 7.20
C PHE A 255 5.38 -20.59 7.77
N THR A 256 6.09 -19.62 7.19
CA THR A 256 5.99 -18.19 7.48
C THR A 256 5.84 -17.42 6.18
N VAL A 257 5.04 -16.36 6.18
CA VAL A 257 4.94 -15.38 5.10
C VAL A 257 5.92 -14.25 5.36
N ASP A 258 6.87 -14.04 4.45
CA ASP A 258 7.82 -12.92 4.46
C ASP A 258 7.41 -11.87 3.41
N ALA A 259 6.90 -10.73 3.90
CA ALA A 259 6.49 -9.61 3.05
C ALA A 259 7.60 -8.56 2.84
N ALA A 260 8.85 -8.81 3.24
CA ALA A 260 9.88 -7.77 3.25
C ALA A 260 10.23 -7.22 1.87
N ARG A 261 10.27 -8.09 0.84
CA ARG A 261 10.61 -7.73 -0.54
C ARG A 261 9.44 -7.91 -1.50
N TYR A 262 8.66 -8.96 -1.33
CA TYR A 262 7.47 -9.21 -2.14
C TYR A 262 6.26 -9.09 -1.24
N GLY A 263 5.28 -8.26 -1.61
CA GLY A 263 4.05 -8.14 -0.85
C GLY A 263 2.98 -7.36 -1.59
N ASN A 264 1.80 -7.21 -0.99
CA ASN A 264 0.76 -6.32 -1.50
C ASN A 264 0.71 -5.02 -0.66
N VAL A 265 -0.45 -4.34 -0.64
CA VAL A 265 -0.64 -3.13 0.17
C VAL A 265 -0.46 -3.38 1.68
N SER A 266 -0.67 -4.61 2.17
CA SER A 266 -0.53 -4.98 3.59
C SER A 266 0.88 -4.74 4.14
N HIS A 267 1.90 -4.80 3.28
CA HIS A 267 3.29 -4.48 3.63
C HIS A 267 3.42 -3.08 4.28
N PHE A 268 2.59 -2.13 3.86
CA PHE A 268 2.65 -0.74 4.36
C PHE A 268 1.67 -0.48 5.51
N VAL A 269 0.99 -1.50 6.04
CA VAL A 269 0.06 -1.34 7.17
C VAL A 269 0.84 -1.27 8.47
N ASN A 270 0.66 -0.20 9.22
CA ASN A 270 1.32 -0.01 10.51
C ASN A 270 0.59 -0.75 11.63
N HIS A 271 1.37 -1.24 12.60
CA HIS A 271 0.85 -1.73 13.87
C HIS A 271 0.18 -0.60 14.67
N SER A 272 -0.84 -0.95 15.44
CA SER A 272 -1.51 -0.03 16.37
C SER A 272 -2.03 -0.78 17.59
N VAL A 273 -1.90 -0.22 18.79
CA VAL A 273 -2.50 -0.82 20.00
C VAL A 273 -4.05 -0.78 20.01
N ARG A 274 -4.67 -0.11 19.04
CA ARG A 274 -6.14 -0.06 18.85
C ARG A 274 -6.47 -0.40 17.41
N GLU A 275 -6.24 -1.66 17.05
CA GLU A 275 -6.42 -2.20 15.71
C GLU A 275 -7.88 -2.06 15.23
N LYS A 276 -8.03 -1.77 13.94
CA LYS A 276 -9.33 -1.61 13.27
C LYS A 276 -9.59 -2.66 12.20
N VAL A 277 -8.57 -3.43 11.85
CA VAL A 277 -8.53 -4.52 10.87
C VAL A 277 -7.84 -5.67 11.55
#